data_AF-A0A0R3R526-F1
#
_entry.id   AF-A0A0R3R526-F1
#
_cell.length_a   1.000
_cell.length_b   1.000
_cell.length_c   1.000
_cell.angle_alpha   90.00
_cell.angle_beta   90.00
_cell.angle_gamma   90.00
#
_symmetry.space_group_name_H-M   'P 1'
#
loop_
_entity.id
_entity.type
_entity.pdbx_description
1 polymer ?
#
loop_
_entity_poly.entity_id
_entity_poly.type
_entity_poly.pdbx_seq_one_letter_code
_entity_poly.pdbx_strand_id
1 'polypeptide(L)'
;MDEAVWKKCRKQIVLKLLPFTSFSLPGEYCSSQPDACFTPMEHINLSSLTLQSQEQHLVKDLFLVYMAYQGNSIRFVKEGDSITWTVNPSSDTCLRSALYTDACLPLAATLIQLRHNIKNICCELSRGRVALAVGSAAEEFFNSEVMPLLVKLELENRSDQRSLTLAEVATYMRPYMQITKQLNDVLATMIKDFLSLALNLCHLNDLVGGEVLSMLSEQIRKCVSPTTRDMLQKFEVAGLEQYFELLFWWIRYGKIQDYCHDVYFIISYIFID
;
A
#
# COMPACT_ATOMS: atom_id res chain seq x y z
N MET A 1 7.00 6.77 -32.79
CA MET A 1 5.57 6.93 -32.45
C MET A 1 5.51 7.68 -31.13
N ASP A 2 4.66 8.70 -31.01
CA ASP A 2 4.53 9.50 -29.78
C ASP A 2 4.04 8.61 -28.61
N GLU A 3 4.65 8.77 -27.43
CA GLU A 3 4.40 7.96 -26.23
C GLU A 3 2.93 8.03 -25.80
N ALA A 4 2.32 9.20 -25.94
CA ALA A 4 0.91 9.43 -25.66
C ALA A 4 -0.02 8.65 -26.62
N VAL A 5 0.37 8.55 -27.89
CA VAL A 5 -0.37 7.80 -28.92
C VAL A 5 -0.28 6.30 -28.64
N TRP A 6 0.90 5.81 -28.23
CA TRP A 6 1.08 4.41 -27.83
C TRP A 6 0.21 4.03 -26.63
N LYS A 7 0.27 4.81 -25.54
CA LYS A 7 -0.49 4.54 -24.31
C LYS A 7 -2.01 4.50 -24.57
N LYS A 8 -2.51 5.39 -25.45
CA LYS A 8 -3.92 5.39 -25.88
C LYS A 8 -4.27 4.15 -26.71
N CYS A 9 -3.42 3.77 -27.67
CA CYS A 9 -3.60 2.55 -28.45
C CYS A 9 -3.56 1.29 -27.57
N ARG A 10 -2.65 1.23 -26.57
CA ARG A 10 -2.55 0.14 -25.58
C ARG A 10 -3.87 -0.06 -24.83
N LYS A 11 -4.43 1.00 -24.23
CA LYS A 11 -5.72 0.91 -23.51
C LYS A 11 -6.82 0.36 -24.43
N GLN A 12 -6.86 0.78 -25.69
CA GLN A 12 -7.83 0.25 -26.66
C GLN A 12 -7.57 -1.22 -27.04
N ILE A 13 -6.31 -1.66 -27.15
CA ILE A 13 -5.94 -3.05 -27.46
C ILE A 13 -6.30 -3.97 -26.28
N VAL A 14 -5.93 -3.61 -25.05
CA VAL A 14 -6.26 -4.37 -23.85
C VAL A 14 -7.78 -4.51 -23.69
N LEU A 15 -8.54 -3.43 -23.88
CA LEU A 15 -10.01 -3.45 -23.84
C LEU A 15 -10.63 -4.34 -24.93
N LYS A 16 -10.00 -4.44 -26.11
CA LYS A 16 -10.46 -5.30 -27.21
C LYS A 16 -10.07 -6.77 -27.04
N LEU A 17 -8.93 -7.05 -26.40
CA LEU A 17 -8.44 -8.42 -26.15
C LEU A 17 -9.08 -9.05 -24.91
N LEU A 18 -9.49 -8.24 -23.94
CA LEU A 18 -10.25 -8.65 -22.75
C LEU A 18 -11.67 -8.04 -22.76
N PRO A 19 -12.52 -8.31 -23.78
CA PRO A 19 -13.83 -7.67 -23.92
C PRO A 19 -14.83 -8.07 -22.83
N PHE A 20 -14.51 -9.08 -22.00
CA PHE A 20 -15.37 -9.62 -20.94
C PHE A 20 -14.94 -9.24 -19.52
N THR A 21 -13.88 -8.45 -19.33
CA THR A 21 -13.47 -8.04 -17.98
C THR A 21 -14.26 -6.81 -17.53
N SER A 22 -15.59 -6.93 -17.43
CA SER A 22 -16.31 -6.19 -16.38
C SER A 22 -16.08 -6.92 -15.06
N PHE A 23 -14.81 -7.06 -14.66
CA PHE A 23 -14.49 -7.46 -13.30
C PHE A 23 -14.82 -6.26 -12.43
N SER A 24 -16.01 -6.28 -11.85
CA SER A 24 -16.27 -5.43 -10.68
C SER A 24 -15.35 -5.93 -9.58
N LEU A 25 -14.23 -5.22 -9.39
CA LEU A 25 -13.43 -5.33 -8.17
C LEU A 25 -14.42 -5.29 -6.99
N PRO A 26 -14.39 -6.26 -6.05
CA PRO A 26 -15.12 -6.10 -4.81
C PRO A 26 -14.68 -4.77 -4.19
N GLY A 27 -15.65 -3.85 -4.05
CA GLY A 27 -15.41 -2.43 -3.79
C GLY A 27 -14.43 -2.20 -2.65
N GLU A 28 -14.46 -3.04 -1.61
CA GLU A 28 -13.66 -2.82 -0.39
C GLU A 28 -13.28 -4.13 0.31
N TYR A 29 -12.22 -4.79 -0.15
CA TYR A 29 -11.56 -5.88 0.60
C TYR A 29 -10.81 -5.38 1.86
N CYS A 30 -10.49 -4.09 1.91
CA CYS A 30 -10.11 -3.36 3.11
C CYS A 30 -11.18 -2.29 3.32
N SER A 31 -11.70 -2.16 4.55
CA SER A 31 -12.68 -1.12 4.89
C SER A 31 -12.06 0.26 4.63
N SER A 32 -12.66 1.01 3.70
CA SER A 32 -12.26 2.40 3.46
C SER A 32 -12.91 3.34 4.48
N GLN A 33 -14.02 2.92 5.06
CA GLN A 33 -14.85 3.64 6.00
C GLN A 33 -15.50 2.65 6.98
N PRO A 34 -15.84 3.08 8.22
CA PRO A 34 -16.51 2.22 9.18
C PRO A 34 -17.97 2.00 8.79
N ASP A 35 -18.52 0.83 9.14
CA ASP A 35 -19.94 0.49 8.90
C ASP A 35 -20.93 1.43 9.60
N ALA A 36 -20.46 2.12 10.65
CA ALA A 36 -21.20 3.17 11.34
C ALA A 36 -20.24 4.27 11.82
N CYS A 37 -20.71 5.51 11.81
CA CYS A 37 -20.06 6.59 12.56
C CYS A 37 -20.19 6.31 14.07
N PHE A 38 -19.31 6.90 14.89
CA PHE A 38 -19.54 6.87 16.33
C PHE A 38 -20.85 7.59 16.64
N THR A 39 -21.85 6.85 17.14
CA THR A 39 -22.89 7.45 17.98
C THR A 39 -22.25 7.71 19.35
N PRO A 40 -22.08 8.98 19.75
CA PRO A 40 -21.53 9.29 21.06
C PRO A 40 -22.41 8.62 22.12
N MET A 41 -21.78 7.88 23.04
CA MET A 41 -22.38 7.30 24.26
C MET A 41 -23.11 5.94 24.18
N GLU A 42 -23.38 5.35 23.01
CA GLU A 42 -24.19 4.09 22.99
C GLU A 42 -23.37 2.79 22.98
N HIS A 43 -22.11 2.79 22.53
CA HIS A 43 -21.40 1.53 22.25
C HIS A 43 -20.22 1.18 23.17
N ILE A 44 -19.41 2.14 23.64
CA ILE A 44 -18.35 1.91 24.66
C ILE A 44 -18.08 3.21 25.41
N ASN A 45 -18.43 3.28 26.70
CA ASN A 45 -18.05 4.39 27.58
C ASN A 45 -16.73 4.07 28.30
N LEU A 46 -15.65 4.76 27.90
CA LEU A 46 -14.33 4.59 28.50
C LEU A 46 -14.14 5.46 29.75
N SER A 47 -15.00 6.45 29.99
CA SER A 47 -14.83 7.40 31.09
C SER A 47 -14.97 6.76 32.48
N SER A 48 -15.64 5.60 32.57
CA SER A 48 -15.78 4.83 33.81
C SER A 48 -14.60 3.91 34.10
N LEU A 49 -13.64 3.78 33.17
CA LEU A 49 -12.47 2.93 33.32
C LEU A 49 -11.27 3.72 33.85
N THR A 50 -10.35 3.02 34.52
CA THR A 50 -9.06 3.60 34.91
C THR A 50 -8.23 3.97 33.69
N LEU A 51 -7.31 4.93 33.82
CA LEU A 51 -6.44 5.37 32.72
C LEU A 51 -5.70 4.19 32.07
N GLN A 52 -5.17 3.27 32.88
CA GLN A 52 -4.49 2.08 32.40
C GLN A 52 -5.42 1.19 31.56
N SER A 53 -6.66 0.95 32.03
CA SER A 53 -7.62 0.16 31.26
C SER A 53 -8.02 0.85 29.95
N GLN A 54 -8.18 2.17 29.94
CA GLN A 54 -8.44 2.93 28.73
C GLN A 54 -7.27 2.80 27.73
N GLU A 55 -6.03 2.93 28.20
CA GLU A 55 -4.84 2.75 27.35
C GLU A 55 -4.80 1.36 26.74
N GLN A 56 -5.09 0.30 27.51
CA GLN A 56 -5.13 -1.07 27.00
C GLN A 56 -6.22 -1.31 25.95
N HIS A 57 -7.39 -0.67 26.10
CA HIS A 57 -8.41 -0.70 25.05
C HIS A 57 -7.90 -0.05 23.75
N LEU A 58 -7.24 1.11 23.85
CA LEU A 58 -6.68 1.81 22.70
C LEU A 58 -5.52 1.05 22.05
N VAL A 59 -4.65 0.40 22.82
CA VAL A 59 -3.54 -0.43 22.30
C VAL A 59 -4.08 -1.62 21.52
N LYS A 60 -5.12 -2.30 22.02
CA LYS A 60 -5.77 -3.41 21.29
C LYS A 60 -6.39 -2.95 19.98
N ASP A 61 -7.11 -1.83 19.99
CA ASP A 61 -7.66 -1.24 18.78
C ASP A 61 -6.54 -0.81 17.81
N LEU A 62 -5.43 -0.27 18.33
CA LEU A 62 -4.30 0.14 17.52
C LEU A 62 -3.67 -1.04 16.74
N PHE A 63 -3.57 -2.23 17.32
CA PHE A 63 -3.12 -3.42 16.60
C PHE A 63 -4.06 -3.80 15.45
N LEU A 64 -5.38 -3.69 15.64
CA LEU A 64 -6.36 -3.92 14.58
C LEU A 64 -6.23 -2.86 13.46
N VAL A 65 -6.03 -1.60 13.84
CA VAL A 65 -5.90 -0.50 12.89
C VAL A 65 -4.59 -0.59 12.10
N TYR A 66 -3.47 -1.03 12.70
CA TYR A 66 -2.23 -1.32 11.96
C TYR A 66 -2.41 -2.40 10.89
N MET A 67 -3.39 -3.28 11.10
CA MET A 67 -3.79 -4.30 10.16
C MET A 67 -4.82 -3.81 9.14
N ALA A 68 -5.14 -2.52 9.12
CA ALA A 68 -6.18 -1.88 8.31
C ALA A 68 -7.60 -2.40 8.57
N TYR A 69 -7.89 -2.81 9.80
CA TYR A 69 -9.26 -3.07 10.28
C TYR A 69 -9.77 -1.90 11.12
N GLN A 70 -11.08 -1.73 11.16
CA GLN A 70 -11.71 -0.74 12.04
C GLN A 70 -11.62 -1.22 13.49
N GLY A 71 -11.17 -0.35 14.39
CA GLY A 71 -11.20 -0.58 15.82
C GLY A 71 -12.53 -0.18 16.45
N ASN A 72 -12.77 -0.62 17.68
CA ASN A 72 -13.99 -0.27 18.40
C ASN A 72 -13.97 1.18 18.89
N SER A 73 -12.80 1.68 19.30
CA SER A 73 -12.54 3.01 19.87
C SER A 73 -11.69 3.89 18.96
N ILE A 74 -11.08 3.32 17.92
CA ILE A 74 -10.31 4.02 16.89
C ILE A 74 -10.87 3.63 15.54
N ARG A 75 -11.46 4.60 14.82
CA ARG A 75 -12.00 4.41 13.47
C ARG A 75 -11.31 5.35 12.50
N PHE A 76 -11.29 4.96 11.23
CA PHE A 76 -10.69 5.78 10.18
C PHE A 76 -11.55 5.82 8.92
N VAL A 77 -11.49 6.94 8.20
CA VAL A 77 -12.04 7.10 6.86
C VAL A 77 -10.89 7.44 5.92
N LYS A 78 -10.74 6.67 4.85
CA LYS A 78 -9.72 6.86 3.83
C LYS A 78 -10.31 7.56 2.62
N GLU A 79 -9.83 8.76 2.34
CA GLU A 79 -10.17 9.56 1.16
C GLU A 79 -8.91 9.80 0.33
N GLY A 80 -8.79 9.10 -0.81
CA GLY A 80 -7.58 9.17 -1.63
C GLY A 80 -6.34 8.72 -0.86
N ASP A 81 -5.35 9.61 -0.74
CA ASP A 81 -4.11 9.38 0.02
C ASP A 81 -4.19 9.89 1.48
N SER A 82 -5.35 10.41 1.87
CA SER A 82 -5.58 10.94 3.21
C SER A 82 -6.38 9.98 4.06
N ILE A 83 -6.07 9.94 5.36
CA ILE A 83 -6.81 9.16 6.35
C ILE A 83 -7.24 10.10 7.46
N THR A 84 -8.55 10.21 7.67
CA THR A 84 -9.15 10.96 8.76
C THR A 84 -9.49 10.01 9.90
N TRP A 85 -9.27 10.47 11.13
CA TRP A 85 -9.37 9.65 12.32
C TRP A 85 -10.55 10.08 13.17
N THR A 86 -11.27 9.10 13.73
CA THR A 86 -12.19 9.35 14.83
C THR A 86 -11.80 8.45 15.99
N VAL A 87 -11.41 9.06 17.12
CA VAL A 87 -11.07 8.35 18.35
C VAL A 87 -12.20 8.58 19.36
N ASN A 88 -12.53 7.56 20.16
CA ASN A 88 -13.63 7.60 21.12
C ASN A 88 -13.53 8.86 22.01
N PRO A 89 -14.53 9.75 22.01
CA PRO A 89 -14.45 11.01 22.75
C PRO A 89 -14.48 10.82 24.28
N SER A 90 -14.92 9.64 24.76
CA SER A 90 -14.95 9.31 26.19
C SER A 90 -13.58 8.89 26.76
N SER A 91 -12.57 8.66 25.92
CA SER A 91 -11.22 8.38 26.39
C SER A 91 -10.50 9.64 26.85
N ASP A 92 -9.59 9.46 27.80
CA ASP A 92 -8.73 10.50 28.34
C ASP A 92 -8.06 11.39 27.27
N THR A 93 -8.00 12.69 27.53
CA THR A 93 -7.45 13.68 26.60
C THR A 93 -5.97 13.48 26.31
N CYS A 94 -5.18 13.07 27.30
CA CYS A 94 -3.75 12.85 27.13
C CYS A 94 -3.49 11.59 26.29
N LEU A 95 -4.24 10.51 26.51
CA LEU A 95 -4.16 9.30 25.67
C LEU A 95 -4.55 9.58 24.21
N ARG A 96 -5.62 10.36 23.99
CA ARG A 96 -5.99 10.80 22.64
C ARG A 96 -4.89 11.63 22.00
N SER A 97 -4.31 12.58 22.73
CA SER A 97 -3.20 13.39 22.22
C SER A 97 -2.00 12.51 21.85
N ALA A 98 -1.62 11.56 22.70
CA ALA A 98 -0.50 10.65 22.48
C ALA A 98 -0.66 9.82 21.19
N LEU A 99 -1.88 9.35 20.90
CA LEU A 99 -2.18 8.64 19.66
C LEU A 99 -1.85 9.46 18.40
N TYR A 100 -2.13 10.77 18.43
CA TYR A 100 -1.85 11.68 17.31
C TYR A 100 -0.38 12.10 17.25
N THR A 101 0.26 12.34 18.40
CA THR A 101 1.62 12.91 18.48
C THR A 101 2.73 11.86 18.39
N ASP A 102 2.54 10.69 19.00
CA ASP A 102 3.63 9.74 19.24
C ASP A 102 3.81 8.76 18.06
N ALA A 103 3.48 9.19 16.85
CA ALA A 103 3.56 8.44 15.59
C ALA A 103 2.68 7.17 15.50
N CYS A 104 1.81 6.88 16.48
CA CYS A 104 0.87 5.74 16.42
C CYS A 104 -0.08 5.84 15.23
N LEU A 105 -0.97 6.85 15.22
CA LEU A 105 -1.91 7.04 14.11
C LEU A 105 -1.22 7.42 12.79
N PRO A 106 -0.16 8.26 12.78
CA PRO A 106 0.61 8.50 11.57
C PRO A 106 1.18 7.24 10.93
N LEU A 107 1.72 6.29 11.70
CA LEU A 107 2.18 5.01 11.17
C LEU A 107 1.03 4.13 10.71
N ALA A 108 -0.06 4.10 11.47
CA ALA A 108 -1.24 3.37 11.06
C ALA A 108 -1.75 3.86 9.69
N ALA A 109 -1.71 5.17 9.44
CA ALA A 109 -2.07 5.73 8.16
C ALA A 109 -1.20 5.18 7.02
N THR A 110 0.13 5.13 7.20
CA THR A 110 1.02 4.61 6.16
C THR A 110 0.83 3.10 5.94
N LEU A 111 0.56 2.31 6.99
CA LEU A 111 0.28 0.88 6.87
C LEU A 111 -1.06 0.62 6.16
N ILE A 112 -2.11 1.37 6.50
CA ILE A 112 -3.41 1.30 5.83
C ILE A 112 -3.24 1.64 4.35
N GLN A 113 -2.55 2.74 4.04
CA GLN A 113 -2.29 3.16 2.66
C GLN A 113 -1.51 2.08 1.89
N LEU A 114 -0.51 1.46 2.53
CA LEU A 114 0.30 0.40 1.93
C LEU A 114 -0.56 -0.79 1.53
N ARG A 115 -1.43 -1.27 2.44
CA ARG A 115 -2.35 -2.38 2.14
C ARG A 115 -3.31 -2.04 0.99
N HIS A 116 -3.84 -0.83 0.95
CA HIS A 116 -4.71 -0.39 -0.15
C HIS A 116 -3.97 -0.32 -1.48
N ASN A 117 -2.73 0.21 -1.48
CA ASN A 117 -1.91 0.31 -2.67
C ASN A 117 -1.51 -1.07 -3.21
N ILE A 118 -1.06 -1.98 -2.34
CA ILE A 118 -0.77 -3.38 -2.69
C ILE A 118 -1.98 -4.01 -3.38
N LYS A 119 -3.16 -3.89 -2.77
CA LYS A 119 -4.38 -4.46 -3.33
C LYS A 119 -4.72 -3.86 -4.70
N ASN A 120 -4.65 -2.53 -4.84
CA ASN A 120 -4.93 -1.85 -6.11
C ASN A 120 -4.03 -2.34 -7.24
N ILE A 121 -2.76 -2.66 -6.92
CA ILE A 121 -1.82 -3.22 -7.87
C ILE A 121 -2.18 -4.69 -8.16
N CYS A 122 -2.23 -5.54 -7.11
CA CYS A 122 -2.37 -6.98 -7.25
C CYS A 122 -3.73 -7.43 -7.83
N CYS A 123 -4.79 -6.66 -7.64
CA CYS A 123 -6.12 -7.01 -8.14
C CYS A 123 -6.40 -6.48 -9.56
N GLU A 124 -5.50 -5.71 -10.16
CA GLU A 124 -5.69 -5.11 -11.49
C GLU A 124 -4.72 -5.70 -12.51
N LEU A 125 -5.17 -6.72 -13.24
CA LEU A 125 -4.35 -7.43 -14.24
C LEU A 125 -3.86 -6.51 -15.37
N SER A 126 -4.60 -5.44 -15.69
CA SER A 126 -4.21 -4.46 -16.73
C SER A 126 -2.93 -3.70 -16.43
N ARG A 127 -2.40 -3.78 -15.20
CA ARG A 127 -1.13 -3.13 -14.80
C ARG A 127 0.11 -3.86 -15.29
N GLY A 128 -0.03 -5.09 -15.78
CA GLY A 128 1.09 -5.87 -16.33
C GLY A 128 1.84 -6.69 -15.29
N ARG A 129 2.61 -7.67 -15.78
CA ARG A 129 3.24 -8.70 -14.93
C ARG A 129 4.26 -8.11 -13.98
N VAL A 130 5.01 -7.09 -14.43
CA VAL A 130 6.03 -6.44 -13.62
C VAL A 130 5.41 -5.70 -12.44
N ALA A 131 4.35 -4.92 -12.67
CA ALA A 131 3.67 -4.20 -11.60
C ALA A 131 3.07 -5.15 -10.57
N LEU A 132 2.44 -6.24 -11.03
CA LEU A 132 1.91 -7.28 -10.14
C LEU A 132 2.99 -7.92 -9.26
N ALA A 133 4.16 -8.26 -9.83
CA ALA A 133 5.25 -8.83 -9.05
C ALA A 133 5.80 -7.86 -7.99
N VAL A 134 5.89 -6.58 -8.31
CA VAL A 134 6.26 -5.53 -7.34
C VAL A 134 5.20 -5.42 -6.22
N GLY A 135 3.90 -5.48 -6.58
CA GLY A 135 2.81 -5.52 -5.61
C GLY A 135 2.90 -6.72 -4.67
N SER A 136 3.17 -7.92 -5.21
CA SER A 136 3.37 -9.14 -4.44
C SER A 136 4.60 -9.06 -3.51
N ALA A 137 5.70 -8.49 -3.97
CA ALA A 137 6.89 -8.28 -3.13
C ALA A 137 6.60 -7.30 -1.97
N ALA A 138 5.78 -6.27 -2.22
CA ALA A 138 5.31 -5.37 -1.17
C ALA A 138 4.37 -6.05 -0.18
N GLU A 139 3.51 -6.96 -0.64
CA GLU A 139 2.69 -7.82 0.22
C GLU A 139 3.54 -8.75 1.09
N GLU A 140 4.56 -9.35 0.51
CA GLU A 140 5.52 -10.19 1.23
C GLU A 140 6.25 -9.41 2.32
N PHE A 141 6.70 -8.18 2.05
CA PHE A 141 7.26 -7.29 3.07
C PHE A 141 6.30 -7.09 4.25
N PHE A 142 5.03 -6.78 3.98
CA PHE A 142 4.05 -6.59 5.05
C PHE A 142 3.87 -7.87 5.88
N ASN A 143 3.77 -9.02 5.23
CA ASN A 143 3.53 -10.30 5.89
C ASN A 143 4.77 -10.88 6.60
N SER A 144 5.98 -10.56 6.15
CA SER A 144 7.23 -11.11 6.70
C SER A 144 7.89 -10.19 7.75
N GLU A 145 7.71 -8.88 7.65
CA GLU A 145 8.39 -7.92 8.52
C GLU A 145 7.42 -7.27 9.52
N VAL A 146 6.27 -6.79 9.04
CA VAL A 146 5.32 -6.03 9.88
C VAL A 146 4.42 -6.97 10.69
N MET A 147 3.80 -7.94 10.02
CA MET A 147 2.86 -8.88 10.64
C MET A 147 3.46 -9.65 11.83
N PRO A 148 4.67 -10.25 11.74
CA PRO A 148 5.20 -11.03 12.85
C PRO A 148 5.51 -10.17 14.08
N LEU A 149 5.94 -8.92 13.87
CA LEU A 149 6.15 -7.98 14.96
C LEU A 149 4.81 -7.60 15.62
N LEU A 150 3.77 -7.31 14.84
CA LEU A 150 2.43 -7.03 15.37
C LEU A 150 1.90 -8.20 16.19
N VAL A 151 2.00 -9.43 15.67
CA VAL A 151 1.59 -10.64 16.39
C VAL A 151 2.39 -10.81 17.68
N LYS A 152 3.71 -10.58 17.64
CA LYS A 152 4.56 -10.65 18.83
C LYS A 152 4.13 -9.65 19.90
N LEU A 153 3.94 -8.38 19.53
CA LEU A 153 3.51 -7.32 20.47
C LEU A 153 2.11 -7.58 21.02
N GLU A 154 1.21 -8.12 20.20
CA GLU A 154 -0.15 -8.49 20.59
C GLU A 154 -0.14 -9.63 21.61
N LEU A 155 0.66 -10.68 21.38
CA LEU A 155 0.85 -11.78 22.30
C LEU A 155 1.51 -11.33 23.62
N GLU A 156 2.51 -10.46 23.55
CA GLU A 156 3.13 -9.85 24.74
C GLU A 156 2.07 -9.08 25.55
N ASN A 157 1.24 -8.27 24.89
CA ASN A 157 0.20 -7.49 25.55
C ASN A 157 -0.95 -8.33 26.15
N ARG A 158 -1.20 -9.53 25.60
CA ARG A 158 -2.15 -10.49 26.16
C ARG A 158 -1.60 -11.24 27.36
N SER A 159 -0.28 -11.34 27.48
CA SER A 159 0.33 -12.05 28.61
C SER A 159 0.10 -11.25 29.90
N ASP A 160 -0.37 -11.90 30.96
CA ASP A 160 -0.57 -11.28 32.28
C ASP A 160 0.73 -10.74 32.91
N GLN A 161 1.87 -10.95 32.24
CA GLN A 161 3.20 -10.54 32.69
C GLN A 161 3.55 -9.09 32.33
N ARG A 162 2.98 -8.53 31.24
CA ARG A 162 3.31 -7.17 30.79
C ARG A 162 2.22 -6.56 29.90
N SER A 163 1.61 -5.47 30.36
CA SER A 163 0.77 -4.61 29.54
C SER A 163 1.63 -3.57 28.82
N LEU A 164 1.56 -3.53 27.49
CA LEU A 164 2.28 -2.55 26.68
C LEU A 164 1.57 -1.20 26.72
N THR A 165 2.34 -0.15 26.85
CA THR A 165 1.88 1.25 26.72
C THR A 165 1.86 1.68 25.25
N LEU A 166 1.12 2.75 24.94
CA LEU A 166 1.10 3.35 23.60
C LEU A 166 2.51 3.79 23.18
N ALA A 167 3.30 4.33 24.12
CA ALA A 167 4.66 4.80 23.85
C ALA A 167 5.63 3.65 23.52
N GLU A 168 5.48 2.49 24.19
CA GLU A 168 6.28 1.30 23.88
C GLU A 168 5.95 0.76 22.50
N VAL A 169 4.66 0.61 22.17
CA VAL A 169 4.21 0.18 20.84
C VAL A 169 4.73 1.12 19.76
N ALA A 170 4.58 2.44 19.97
CA ALA A 170 5.13 3.45 19.06
C ALA A 170 6.63 3.29 18.84
N THR A 171 7.39 3.01 19.91
CA THR A 171 8.84 2.87 19.84
C THR A 171 9.26 1.64 19.04
N TYR A 172 8.62 0.49 19.26
CA TYR A 172 8.89 -0.73 18.49
C TYR A 172 8.55 -0.58 17.01
N MET A 173 7.48 0.13 16.70
CA MET A 173 6.97 0.24 15.34
C MET A 173 7.57 1.42 14.55
N ARG A 174 8.22 2.37 15.22
CA ARG A 174 8.83 3.58 14.62
C ARG A 174 9.71 3.32 13.39
N PRO A 175 10.55 2.28 13.32
CA PRO A 175 11.39 2.02 12.15
C PRO A 175 10.60 1.84 10.85
N TYR A 176 9.38 1.29 10.94
CA TYR A 176 8.53 1.03 9.78
C TYR A 176 7.89 2.30 9.21
N MET A 177 7.87 3.41 9.96
CA MET A 177 7.24 4.66 9.52
C MET A 177 7.88 5.20 8.23
N GLN A 178 9.20 5.32 8.22
CA GLN A 178 9.92 5.84 7.06
C GLN A 178 9.91 4.83 5.90
N ILE A 179 10.05 3.53 6.20
CA ILE A 179 10.05 2.47 5.20
C ILE A 179 8.70 2.46 4.49
N THR A 180 7.60 2.30 5.22
CA THR A 180 6.23 2.24 4.66
C THR A 180 5.86 3.51 3.92
N LYS A 181 6.30 4.69 4.36
CA LYS A 181 6.09 5.94 3.62
C LYS A 181 6.77 5.92 2.24
N GLN A 182 8.05 5.56 2.19
CA GLN A 182 8.78 5.48 0.92
C GLN A 182 8.23 4.39 0.00
N LEU A 183 7.84 3.23 0.55
CA LEU A 183 7.17 2.18 -0.23
C LEU A 183 5.84 2.69 -0.79
N ASN A 184 5.04 3.39 0.01
CA ASN A 184 3.79 4.01 -0.47
C ASN A 184 4.01 5.01 -1.59
N ASP A 185 5.04 5.86 -1.51
CA ASP A 185 5.34 6.82 -2.57
C ASP A 185 5.63 6.11 -3.90
N VAL A 186 6.37 5.00 -3.85
CA VAL A 186 6.67 4.15 -5.02
C VAL A 186 5.41 3.50 -5.58
N LEU A 187 4.63 2.81 -4.74
CA LEU A 187 3.41 2.14 -5.18
C LEU A 187 2.36 3.14 -5.66
N ALA A 188 2.19 4.28 -5.01
CA ALA A 188 1.29 5.34 -5.43
C ALA A 188 1.69 5.92 -6.79
N THR A 189 2.99 6.02 -7.08
CA THR A 189 3.49 6.42 -8.40
C THR A 189 3.13 5.40 -9.48
N MET A 190 3.15 4.10 -9.15
CA MET A 190 2.69 3.04 -10.05
C MET A 190 1.17 3.03 -10.23
N ILE A 191 0.42 3.48 -9.22
CA ILE A 191 -1.05 3.51 -9.22
C ILE A 191 -1.60 4.77 -9.91
N LYS A 192 -0.86 5.89 -9.88
CA LYS A 192 -1.33 7.20 -10.32
C LYS A 192 -1.74 7.24 -11.80
N ASP A 193 -3.03 7.00 -12.01
CA ASP A 193 -3.91 7.58 -13.03
C ASP A 193 -5.31 7.67 -12.39
N PHE A 194 -5.71 8.82 -11.79
CA PHE A 194 -7.14 9.17 -11.62
C PHE A 194 -7.50 10.62 -11.20
N LEU A 195 -6.57 11.47 -10.76
CA LEU A 195 -6.89 12.85 -10.29
C LEU A 195 -6.27 13.98 -11.13
N SER A 196 -5.88 13.73 -12.39
CA SER A 196 -5.72 14.80 -13.40
C SER A 196 -7.02 15.07 -14.18
N LEU A 197 -8.15 14.53 -13.74
CA LEU A 197 -9.46 14.73 -14.36
C LEU A 197 -10.12 16.08 -13.99
N ALA A 198 -9.55 16.86 -13.06
CA ALA A 198 -10.13 18.15 -12.63
C ALA A 198 -9.60 19.37 -13.40
N LEU A 199 -8.53 19.22 -14.20
CA LEU A 199 -7.95 20.30 -15.00
C LEU A 199 -7.57 19.67 -16.34
N ASN A 200 -8.23 20.06 -17.44
CA ASN A 200 -8.05 19.58 -18.82
C ASN A 200 -6.62 19.74 -19.39
N LEU A 201 -5.61 19.20 -18.71
CA LEU A 201 -4.19 19.25 -19.04
C LEU A 201 -3.56 17.94 -18.57
N CYS A 202 -3.00 17.20 -19.53
CA CYS A 202 -2.11 16.04 -19.38
C CYS A 202 -2.74 14.65 -19.18
N HIS A 203 -2.87 14.01 -20.35
CA HIS A 203 -2.90 12.60 -20.67
C HIS A 203 -1.98 11.66 -19.83
N LEU A 204 -2.59 10.55 -19.38
CA LEU A 204 -2.09 9.15 -19.26
C LEU A 204 -0.70 8.88 -18.65
N ASN A 205 -0.62 8.24 -17.47
CA ASN A 205 0.60 7.57 -17.02
C ASN A 205 0.40 6.34 -16.08
N ASP A 206 -0.40 5.35 -16.49
CA ASP A 206 -0.21 3.99 -15.96
C ASP A 206 1.15 3.42 -16.42
N LEU A 207 2.15 3.42 -15.53
CA LEU A 207 3.47 2.81 -15.75
C LEU A 207 3.32 1.29 -15.94
N VAL A 208 3.92 0.73 -17.00
CA VAL A 208 3.87 -0.71 -17.26
C VAL A 208 5.26 -1.25 -17.61
N GLY A 209 5.53 -2.51 -17.21
CA GLY A 209 6.74 -3.23 -17.59
C GLY A 209 8.03 -2.49 -17.27
N GLY A 210 8.82 -2.21 -18.31
CA GLY A 210 10.12 -1.52 -18.19
C GLY A 210 10.05 -0.11 -17.61
N GLU A 211 8.91 0.58 -17.70
CA GLU A 211 8.73 1.91 -17.09
C GLU A 211 8.74 1.81 -15.54
N VAL A 212 8.10 0.76 -15.00
CA VAL A 212 8.08 0.47 -13.56
C VAL A 212 9.50 0.18 -13.06
N LEU A 213 10.26 -0.62 -13.81
CA LEU A 213 11.66 -0.94 -13.48
C LEU A 213 12.56 0.30 -13.52
N SER A 214 12.39 1.15 -14.55
CA SER A 214 13.15 2.39 -14.69
C SER A 214 12.89 3.34 -13.52
N MET A 215 11.62 3.48 -13.13
CA MET A 215 11.20 4.26 -11.96
C MET A 215 11.77 3.68 -10.67
N LEU A 216 11.71 2.36 -10.46
CA LEU A 216 12.27 1.70 -9.28
C LEU A 216 13.79 1.93 -9.16
N SER A 217 14.54 1.75 -10.25
CA SER A 217 15.99 2.02 -10.29
C SER A 217 16.30 3.48 -9.91
N GLU A 218 15.51 4.44 -10.41
CA GLU A 218 15.68 5.85 -10.04
C GLU A 218 15.41 6.11 -8.56
N GLN A 219 14.35 5.51 -8.00
CA GLN A 219 14.02 5.63 -6.57
C GLN A 219 15.06 4.96 -5.68
N ILE A 220 15.59 3.81 -6.07
CA ILE A 220 16.69 3.11 -5.37
C ILE A 220 17.94 3.98 -5.31
N ARG A 221 18.30 4.63 -6.43
CA ARG A 221 19.46 5.55 -6.49
C ARG A 221 19.29 6.77 -5.60
N LYS A 222 18.08 7.31 -5.50
CA LYS A 222 17.75 8.47 -4.66
C LYS A 222 17.54 8.11 -3.18
N CYS A 223 17.31 6.84 -2.87
CA CYS A 223 17.03 6.41 -1.51
C CYS A 223 18.27 6.44 -0.63
N VAL A 224 18.23 7.22 0.46
CA VAL A 224 19.34 7.37 1.42
C VAL A 224 19.36 6.26 2.48
N SER A 225 18.18 5.73 2.84
CA SER A 225 18.04 4.71 3.88
C SER A 225 18.50 3.34 3.35
N PRO A 226 19.52 2.69 3.95
CA PRO A 226 19.99 1.38 3.48
C PRO A 226 18.89 0.33 3.61
N THR A 227 18.18 0.29 4.75
CA THR A 227 17.08 -0.67 4.97
C THR A 227 15.94 -0.49 3.97
N THR A 228 15.57 0.75 3.64
CA THR A 228 14.53 0.95 2.62
C THR A 228 15.04 0.61 1.22
N ARG A 229 16.30 0.93 0.92
CA ARG A 229 16.93 0.60 -0.36
C ARG A 229 16.94 -0.91 -0.58
N ASP A 230 17.29 -1.70 0.43
CA ASP A 230 17.27 -3.16 0.35
C ASP A 230 15.87 -3.69 0.03
N MET A 231 14.82 -3.10 0.62
CA MET A 231 13.44 -3.46 0.29
C MET A 231 13.04 -3.07 -1.14
N LEU A 232 13.42 -1.87 -1.60
CA LEU A 232 13.18 -1.45 -2.99
C LEU A 232 13.93 -2.33 -4.00
N GLN A 233 15.14 -2.80 -3.67
CA GLN A 233 15.88 -3.74 -4.50
C GLN A 233 15.18 -5.10 -4.60
N LYS A 234 14.56 -5.60 -3.52
CA LYS A 234 13.71 -6.81 -3.61
C LYS A 234 12.56 -6.62 -4.60
N PHE A 235 11.95 -5.42 -4.64
CA PHE A 235 10.89 -5.11 -5.58
C PHE A 235 11.41 -5.08 -7.03
N GLU A 236 12.57 -4.45 -7.25
CA GLU A 236 13.24 -4.41 -8.55
C GLU A 236 13.57 -5.82 -9.05
N VAL A 237 14.12 -6.69 -8.19
CA VAL A 237 14.43 -8.09 -8.54
C VAL A 237 13.17 -8.86 -8.94
N ALA A 238 12.09 -8.77 -8.15
CA ALA A 238 10.83 -9.43 -8.46
C ALA A 238 10.24 -8.96 -9.82
N GLY A 239 10.33 -7.66 -10.10
CA GLY A 239 9.92 -7.11 -11.38
C GLY A 239 10.81 -7.58 -12.55
N LEU A 240 12.14 -7.60 -12.35
CA LEU A 240 13.11 -8.04 -13.35
C LEU A 240 12.93 -9.52 -13.70
N GLU A 241 12.63 -10.38 -12.73
CA GLU A 241 12.35 -11.80 -12.99
C GLU A 241 11.20 -11.97 -13.98
N GLN A 242 10.08 -11.27 -13.77
CA GLN A 242 8.95 -11.32 -14.70
C GLN A 242 9.31 -10.75 -16.08
N TYR A 243 10.08 -9.66 -16.11
CA TYR A 243 10.49 -9.02 -17.35
C TYR A 243 11.44 -9.90 -18.17
N PHE A 244 12.45 -10.49 -17.53
CA PHE A 244 13.40 -11.40 -18.17
C PHE A 244 12.75 -12.71 -18.60
N GLU A 245 11.73 -13.20 -17.89
CA GLU A 245 10.97 -14.35 -18.34
C GLU A 245 10.30 -14.07 -19.69
N LEU A 246 9.66 -12.90 -19.86
CA LEU A 246 9.06 -12.48 -21.13
C LEU A 246 10.10 -12.39 -22.25
N LEU A 247 11.26 -11.79 -21.97
CA LEU A 247 12.37 -11.72 -22.93
C LEU A 247 12.92 -13.10 -23.29
N PHE A 248 13.08 -13.98 -22.32
CA PHE A 248 13.54 -15.35 -22.55
C PHE A 248 12.60 -16.11 -23.48
N TRP A 249 11.28 -16.05 -23.22
CA TRP A 249 10.28 -16.67 -24.09
C TRP A 249 10.34 -16.14 -25.52
N TRP A 250 10.54 -14.82 -25.67
CA TRP A 250 10.67 -14.20 -26.97
C TRP A 250 11.92 -14.67 -27.71
N ILE A 251 13.09 -14.58 -27.08
CA ILE A 251 14.38 -14.93 -27.69
C ILE A 251 14.43 -16.42 -28.03
N ARG A 252 13.98 -17.28 -27.10
CA ARG A 252 14.15 -18.73 -27.23
C ARG A 252 13.13 -19.36 -28.16
N TYR A 253 11.89 -18.87 -28.16
CA TYR A 253 10.78 -19.51 -28.87
C TYR A 253 10.13 -18.63 -29.93
N GLY A 254 10.58 -17.39 -30.11
CA GLY A 254 10.00 -16.43 -31.06
C GLY A 254 8.57 -16.03 -30.70
N LYS A 255 8.12 -16.29 -29.46
CA LYS A 255 6.75 -16.06 -29.01
C LYS A 255 6.75 -15.12 -27.81
N ILE A 256 5.96 -14.06 -27.92
CA ILE A 256 5.68 -13.11 -26.83
C ILE A 256 4.27 -13.38 -26.32
N GLN A 257 4.13 -13.77 -25.05
CA GLN A 257 2.85 -13.81 -24.33
C GLN A 257 2.73 -12.58 -23.42
N ASP A 258 2.80 -11.41 -24.03
CA ASP A 258 2.77 -10.11 -23.35
C ASP A 258 1.40 -9.46 -23.55
N TYR A 259 0.41 -9.91 -22.76
CA TYR A 259 -0.96 -9.43 -22.85
C TYR A 259 -1.14 -7.98 -22.37
N CYS A 260 -0.17 -7.45 -21.61
CA CYS A 260 -0.22 -6.11 -21.03
C CYS A 260 0.80 -5.14 -21.65
N HIS A 261 1.58 -5.60 -22.63
CA HIS A 261 2.62 -4.83 -23.33
C HIS A 261 3.77 -4.35 -22.44
N ASP A 262 4.19 -5.17 -21.48
CA ASP A 262 5.34 -4.96 -20.60
C ASP A 262 6.67 -4.72 -21.38
N VAL A 263 6.86 -5.32 -22.56
CA VAL A 263 8.18 -5.38 -23.26
C VAL A 263 8.48 -4.18 -24.18
N TYR A 264 7.49 -3.35 -24.52
CA TYR A 264 7.54 -2.48 -25.72
C TYR A 264 8.63 -1.39 -25.75
N PHE A 265 9.25 -1.03 -24.62
CA PHE A 265 10.24 0.06 -24.61
C PHE A 265 11.62 -0.33 -25.15
N ILE A 266 12.01 -1.61 -25.13
CA ILE A 266 13.33 -2.03 -25.64
C ILE A 266 13.34 -2.16 -27.18
N ILE A 267 12.23 -2.56 -27.79
CA ILE A 267 12.19 -2.80 -29.25
C ILE A 267 12.35 -1.49 -30.04
N SER A 268 11.87 -0.37 -29.50
CA SER A 268 11.99 0.95 -30.14
C SER A 268 13.43 1.47 -30.20
N TYR A 269 14.33 0.97 -29.34
CA TYR A 269 15.75 1.34 -29.31
C TYR A 269 16.67 0.31 -29.97
N ILE A 270 16.24 -0.95 -30.09
CA ILE A 270 17.05 -2.01 -30.73
C ILE A 270 16.77 -2.14 -32.24
N PHE A 271 15.62 -1.68 -32.74
CA PHE A 271 15.25 -1.74 -34.17
C PHE A 271 15.19 -0.38 -34.88
N ILE A 272 15.70 0.68 -34.24
CA ILE A 272 16.01 1.96 -34.91
C ILE A 272 17.53 2.18 -34.82
N ASP A 273 18.26 1.28 -35.47
CA ASP A 273 19.57 1.50 -36.09
C ASP A 273 19.79 0.40 -37.15
#